data_AF-A0A8C9NG43-F1
#
_entry.id   AF-A0A8C9NG43-F1
#
_cell.length_a   1.000
_cell.length_b   1.000
_cell.length_c   1.000
_cell.angle_alpha   90.00
_cell.angle_beta   90.00
_cell.angle_gamma   90.00
#
_symmetry.space_group_name_H-M   'P 1'
#
loop_
_entity.id
_entity.type
_entity.pdbx_description
1 polymer ?
#
loop_
_entity_poly.entity_id
_entity_poly.type
_entity_poly.pdbx_seq_one_letter_code
_entity_poly.pdbx_strand_id
1 'polypeptide(L)'
;VRVSKIHRLVLVLTSGGSSDGSLSEVVQKWKEYQLQCQKYLYETPPIVAEGKFCNRTFDDYACWPDGLPGTYVNVSCPWYLPWANAVLHGQVYRFCTSEGTWLLKENSTLPWRNLSECEAMLFLTEIECTLSWSTESQCIT
;
A
#
# COMPACT_ATOMS: atom_id res chain seq x y z
N VAL A 1 1.00 -17.99 -14.94
CA VAL A 1 2.32 -17.32 -15.02
C VAL A 1 2.35 -16.23 -13.97
N ARG A 2 3.26 -16.30 -12.96
CA ARG A 2 3.37 -15.25 -11.94
C ARG A 2 3.91 -13.99 -12.62
N VAL A 3 3.02 -13.08 -12.97
CA VAL A 3 3.41 -11.75 -13.43
C VAL A 3 4.10 -11.07 -12.25
N SER A 4 5.43 -11.01 -12.29
CA SER A 4 6.25 -10.37 -11.25
C SER A 4 5.74 -8.95 -10.99
N LYS A 5 5.80 -8.49 -9.73
CA LYS A 5 5.37 -7.13 -9.34
C LYS A 5 5.99 -6.03 -10.23
N ILE A 6 7.21 -6.26 -10.72
CA ILE A 6 7.92 -5.40 -11.68
C ILE A 6 7.17 -5.33 -13.02
N HIS A 7 6.72 -6.48 -13.53
CA HIS A 7 5.97 -6.58 -14.78
C HIS A 7 4.58 -5.92 -14.65
N ARG A 8 3.99 -5.91 -13.44
CA ARG A 8 2.76 -5.16 -13.15
C ARG A 8 2.96 -3.65 -13.14
N LEU A 9 4.07 -3.16 -12.57
CA LEU A 9 4.42 -1.74 -12.58
C LEU A 9 4.69 -1.23 -14.00
N VAL A 10 5.38 -2.03 -14.83
CA VAL A 10 5.66 -1.69 -16.23
C VAL A 10 4.36 -1.61 -17.05
N LEU A 11 3.41 -2.54 -16.84
CA LEU A 11 2.16 -2.54 -17.61
C LEU A 11 1.35 -1.26 -17.42
N VAL A 12 1.22 -0.79 -16.17
CA VAL A 12 0.54 0.47 -15.81
C VAL A 12 1.17 1.67 -16.52
N LEU A 13 2.50 1.68 -16.69
CA LEU A 13 3.22 2.77 -17.35
C LEU A 13 3.14 2.73 -18.89
N THR A 14 2.73 1.62 -19.49
CA THR A 14 2.76 1.42 -20.95
C THR A 14 1.41 1.59 -21.65
N SER A 15 0.29 1.48 -20.94
CA SER A 15 -1.06 1.75 -21.47
C SER A 15 -1.39 3.24 -21.28
N GLY A 16 -1.06 4.06 -22.28
CA GLY A 16 -1.31 5.51 -22.29
C GLY A 16 -2.80 5.85 -22.34
N GLY A 17 -3.47 5.76 -21.19
CA GLY A 17 -4.92 5.97 -21.09
C GLY A 17 -5.47 6.03 -19.67
N SER A 18 -4.79 6.67 -18.73
CA SER A 18 -5.44 7.22 -17.52
C SER A 18 -4.49 8.21 -16.86
N SER A 19 -4.99 9.08 -16.00
CA SER A 19 -4.25 10.15 -15.29
C SER A 19 -3.19 9.59 -14.33
N ASP A 20 -2.16 8.94 -14.86
CA ASP A 20 -1.09 8.28 -14.12
C ASP A 20 0.17 9.15 -14.19
N GLY A 21 0.58 9.71 -13.05
CA GLY A 21 1.70 10.64 -12.98
C GLY A 21 3.00 9.99 -13.47
N SER A 22 3.91 10.79 -14.05
CA SER A 22 5.22 10.33 -14.48
C SER A 22 5.97 9.63 -13.33
N LEU A 23 6.81 8.63 -13.63
CA LEU A 23 7.65 7.95 -12.62
C LEU A 23 8.42 8.94 -11.74
N SER A 24 8.91 10.05 -12.33
CA SER A 24 9.60 11.11 -11.59
C SER A 24 8.70 11.81 -10.57
N GLU A 25 7.43 12.01 -10.90
CA GLU A 25 6.43 12.61 -10.02
C GLU A 25 6.09 11.68 -8.86
N VAL A 26 5.90 10.39 -9.13
CA VAL A 26 5.63 9.37 -8.10
C VAL A 26 6.79 9.27 -7.11
N VAL A 27 8.03 9.27 -7.62
CA VAL A 27 9.24 9.26 -6.78
C VAL A 27 9.31 10.53 -5.92
N GLN A 28 8.97 11.70 -6.47
CA GLN A 28 8.97 12.94 -5.72
C GLN A 28 7.92 12.92 -4.59
N LYS A 29 6.71 12.46 -4.89
CA LYS A 29 5.63 12.31 -3.90
C LYS A 29 6.01 11.32 -2.80
N TRP A 30 6.64 10.19 -3.15
CA TRP A 30 7.10 9.21 -2.16
C TRP A 30 8.15 9.80 -1.21
N LYS A 31 9.11 10.58 -1.73
CA LYS A 31 10.11 11.26 -0.88
C LYS A 31 9.44 12.24 0.10
N GLU A 32 8.45 12.96 -0.36
CA GLU A 32 7.70 13.89 0.49
C GLU A 32 6.87 13.15 1.55
N TYR A 33 6.22 12.04 1.19
CA TYR A 33 5.56 11.15 2.15
C TYR A 33 6.53 10.62 3.21
N GLN A 34 7.73 10.17 2.79
CA GLN A 34 8.76 9.68 3.69
C GLN A 34 9.20 10.78 4.67
N LEU A 35 9.43 12.00 4.19
CA LEU A 35 9.82 13.14 5.04
C LEU A 35 8.72 13.48 6.05
N GLN A 36 7.45 13.51 5.62
CA GLN A 36 6.31 13.72 6.49
C GLN A 36 6.22 12.63 7.57
N CYS A 37 6.44 11.37 7.19
CA CYS A 37 6.46 10.27 8.14
C CYS A 37 7.60 10.41 9.16
N GLN A 38 8.82 10.68 8.70
CA GLN A 38 9.97 10.86 9.61
C GLN A 38 9.72 11.97 10.63
N LYS A 39 9.15 13.10 10.18
CA LYS A 39 8.73 14.18 11.07
C LYS A 39 7.71 13.70 12.10
N TYR A 40 6.65 13.02 11.66
CA TYR A 40 5.64 12.44 12.55
C TYR A 40 6.24 11.48 13.59
N LEU A 41 7.14 10.59 13.17
CA LEU A 41 7.77 9.61 14.06
C LEU A 41 8.62 10.27 15.15
N TYR A 42 9.30 11.38 14.82
CA TYR A 42 10.14 12.16 15.74
C TYR A 42 9.32 13.05 16.69
N GLU A 43 8.29 13.73 16.17
CA GLU A 43 7.51 14.70 16.95
C GLU A 43 6.47 14.06 17.85
N THR A 44 5.99 12.86 17.51
CA THR A 44 4.96 12.19 18.31
C THR A 44 5.57 11.76 19.66
N PRO A 45 4.96 12.10 20.81
CA PRO A 45 5.45 11.64 22.11
C PRO A 45 5.40 10.11 22.21
N PRO A 46 6.30 9.46 22.98
CA PRO A 46 6.16 8.03 23.27
C PRO A 46 4.79 7.75 23.91
N ILE A 47 4.20 6.59 23.62
CA ILE A 47 2.98 6.18 24.32
C ILE A 47 3.31 6.08 25.83
N VAL A 48 2.64 6.93 26.63
CA VAL A 48 2.67 6.86 28.10
C VAL A 48 1.69 5.76 28.55
N ALA A 49 1.95 4.54 28.13
CA ALA A 49 1.25 3.36 28.60
C ALA A 49 2.28 2.46 29.26
N GLU A 50 2.05 2.15 30.53
CA GLU A 50 2.79 1.15 31.29
C GLU A 50 2.58 -0.22 30.63
N GLY A 51 3.31 -0.54 29.57
CA GLY A 51 3.03 -1.76 28.83
C GLY A 51 3.85 -2.00 27.56
N LYS A 52 3.63 -3.18 26.99
CA LYS A 52 4.14 -3.60 25.69
C LYS A 52 3.41 -2.80 24.61
N PHE A 53 4.09 -2.42 23.53
CA PHE A 53 3.48 -1.82 22.34
C PHE A 53 4.35 -2.12 21.12
N CYS A 54 3.75 -2.11 19.94
CA CYS A 54 4.50 -2.22 18.70
C CYS A 54 5.05 -0.85 18.31
N ASN A 55 6.37 -0.76 18.09
CA ASN A 55 7.02 0.50 17.71
C ASN A 55 6.53 1.02 16.35
N ARG A 56 6.21 2.31 16.33
CA ARG A 56 6.02 3.11 15.12
C ARG A 56 7.19 2.96 14.15
N THR A 57 6.93 2.98 12.86
CA THR A 57 7.96 2.75 11.84
C THR A 57 7.51 3.20 10.45
N PHE A 58 8.48 3.54 9.60
CA PHE A 58 8.27 3.65 8.16
C PHE A 58 8.85 2.41 7.49
N ASP A 59 8.04 1.69 6.71
CA ASP A 59 8.45 0.42 6.07
C ASP A 59 8.65 0.53 4.56
N ASP A 60 9.06 1.72 4.11
CA ASP A 60 9.20 2.14 2.71
C ASP A 60 7.89 2.15 1.90
N TYR A 61 6.75 1.87 2.54
CA TYR A 61 5.42 1.94 1.93
C TYR A 61 4.45 2.81 2.72
N ALA A 62 4.24 2.53 4.01
CA ALA A 62 3.30 3.25 4.86
C ALA A 62 3.96 3.72 6.16
N CYS A 63 3.47 4.83 6.69
CA CYS A 63 3.87 5.35 7.99
C CYS A 63 3.01 4.72 9.09
N TRP A 64 3.61 3.85 9.91
CA TRP A 64 2.89 3.14 10.97
C TRP A 64 3.04 3.87 12.31
N PRO A 65 1.93 4.15 13.01
CA PRO A 65 1.98 4.63 14.38
C PRO A 65 2.34 3.48 15.33
N ASP A 66 2.47 3.79 16.62
CA ASP A 66 2.57 2.76 17.64
C ASP A 66 1.28 1.92 17.71
N GLY A 67 1.42 0.63 17.95
CA GLY A 67 0.30 -0.32 18.04
C GLY A 67 0.04 -0.79 19.46
N LEU A 68 -1.24 -0.83 19.85
CA LEU A 68 -1.64 -1.45 21.11
C LEU A 68 -1.58 -2.99 20.99
N PRO A 69 -1.09 -3.71 22.00
CA PRO A 69 -1.02 -5.17 21.96
C PRO A 69 -2.37 -5.84 21.71
N GLY A 70 -2.38 -6.85 20.85
CA GLY A 70 -3.58 -7.64 20.52
C GLY A 70 -4.56 -6.93 19.58
N THR A 71 -4.15 -5.84 18.92
CA THR A 71 -5.05 -5.04 18.06
C THR A 71 -4.55 -4.91 16.63
N TYR A 72 -5.49 -4.63 15.72
CA TYR A 72 -5.16 -4.17 14.37
C TYR A 72 -4.79 -2.69 14.40
N VAL A 73 -3.73 -2.36 13.67
CA VAL A 73 -3.33 -0.99 13.39
C VAL A 73 -3.61 -0.72 11.92
N ASN A 74 -4.35 0.34 11.62
CA ASN A 74 -4.67 0.75 10.26
C ASN A 74 -4.16 2.17 9.98
N VAL A 75 -3.80 2.42 8.73
CA VAL A 75 -3.51 3.75 8.20
C VAL A 75 -4.07 3.86 6.80
N SER A 76 -4.44 5.08 6.39
CA SER A 76 -4.96 5.32 5.04
C SER A 76 -3.98 4.87 3.96
N CYS A 77 -4.49 4.50 2.78
CA CYS A 77 -3.64 4.23 1.62
C CYS A 77 -2.65 5.40 1.38
N PRO A 78 -1.35 5.12 1.13
CA PRO A 78 -0.38 6.19 0.93
C PRO A 78 -0.74 7.09 -0.25
N TRP A 79 -0.75 8.41 -0.01
CA TRP A 79 -1.22 9.39 -1.00
C TRP A 79 -0.27 9.56 -2.20
N TYR A 80 0.96 9.06 -2.11
CA TYR A 80 1.90 9.08 -3.23
C TYR A 80 1.56 8.04 -4.32
N LEU A 81 0.64 7.10 -4.03
CA LEU A 81 0.24 6.09 -5.00
C LEU A 81 -0.38 6.77 -6.24
N PRO A 82 -0.07 6.31 -7.45
CA PRO A 82 -0.62 6.92 -8.66
C PRO A 82 -2.15 6.85 -8.73
N TRP A 83 -2.74 5.77 -8.19
CA TRP A 83 -4.18 5.55 -8.08
C TRP A 83 -4.77 5.95 -6.71
N ALA A 84 -4.09 6.79 -5.92
CA ALA A 84 -4.54 7.16 -4.56
C ALA A 84 -6.00 7.65 -4.51
N ASN A 85 -6.45 8.37 -5.55
CA ASN A 85 -7.85 8.84 -5.65
C ASN A 85 -8.87 7.69 -5.73
N ALA A 86 -8.51 6.57 -6.37
CA ALA A 86 -9.39 5.41 -6.49
C ALA A 86 -9.51 4.62 -5.17
N VAL A 87 -8.56 4.80 -4.25
CA VAL A 87 -8.49 4.11 -2.96
C VAL A 87 -8.54 5.08 -1.78
N LEU A 88 -9.15 6.25 -1.96
CA LEU A 88 -9.16 7.34 -0.97
C LEU A 88 -9.64 6.91 0.43
N HIS A 89 -10.59 5.97 0.47
CA HIS A 89 -11.16 5.43 1.71
C HIS A 89 -10.54 4.10 2.15
N GLY A 90 -9.62 3.55 1.35
CA GLY A 90 -8.95 2.29 1.65
C GLY A 90 -7.91 2.45 2.76
N GLN A 91 -7.65 1.35 3.44
CA GLN A 91 -6.68 1.28 4.51
C GLN A 91 -5.68 0.13 4.31
N VAL A 92 -4.50 0.30 4.87
CA VAL A 92 -3.54 -0.80 5.05
C VAL A 92 -3.47 -1.19 6.50
N TYR A 93 -3.30 -2.50 6.73
CA TYR A 93 -3.37 -3.06 8.08
C TYR A 93 -2.08 -3.78 8.46
N ARG A 94 -1.72 -3.62 9.73
CA ARG A 94 -0.80 -4.49 10.48
C ARG A 94 -1.51 -5.02 11.71
N PHE A 95 -0.96 -6.07 12.30
CA PHE A 95 -1.43 -6.58 13.59
C PHE A 95 -0.31 -6.48 14.62
N CYS A 96 -0.62 -5.90 15.78
CA CYS A 96 0.28 -5.85 16.92
C CYS A 96 -0.06 -7.02 17.85
N THR A 97 0.89 -7.92 18.09
CA THR A 97 0.67 -9.09 18.94
C THR A 97 0.53 -8.69 20.42
N SER A 98 -0.01 -9.59 21.25
CA SER A 98 -0.06 -9.40 22.72
C SER A 98 1.32 -9.18 23.34
N GLU A 99 2.38 -9.61 22.66
CA GLU A 99 3.77 -9.43 23.09
C GLU A 99 4.35 -8.06 22.72
N GLY A 100 3.59 -7.18 22.07
CA GLY A 100 4.08 -5.87 21.63
C GLY A 100 5.05 -5.97 20.45
N THR A 101 4.94 -7.03 19.63
CA THR A 101 5.72 -7.17 18.40
C THR A 101 4.79 -7.20 17.20
N TRP A 102 5.25 -6.65 16.08
CA TRP A 102 4.50 -6.72 14.82
C TRP A 102 4.36 -8.18 14.39
N LEU A 103 3.14 -8.60 14.02
CA LEU A 103 2.89 -9.92 13.46
C LEU A 103 3.80 -10.14 12.25
N LEU A 104 4.46 -11.29 12.18
CA LEU A 104 5.32 -11.67 11.06
C LEU A 104 4.55 -12.51 10.04
N LYS A 105 5.03 -12.52 8.80
CA LYS A 105 4.55 -13.48 7.81
C LYS A 105 5.03 -14.88 8.17
N GLU A 106 4.25 -15.90 7.81
CA GLU A 106 4.64 -17.30 7.98
C GLU A 106 6.01 -17.57 7.34
N ASN A 107 6.90 -18.24 8.09
CA ASN A 107 8.26 -18.58 7.66
C ASN A 107 9.11 -17.37 7.20
N SER A 108 8.88 -16.18 7.77
CA SER A 108 9.61 -14.95 7.41
C SER A 108 9.89 -14.07 8.63
N THR A 109 10.92 -13.23 8.53
CA THR A 109 11.22 -12.16 9.49
C THR A 109 10.54 -10.83 9.14
N LEU A 110 9.81 -10.78 8.02
CA LEU A 110 9.13 -9.57 7.56
C LEU A 110 7.78 -9.40 8.25
N PRO A 111 7.44 -8.19 8.73
CA PRO A 111 6.11 -7.89 9.23
C PRO A 111 5.03 -8.21 8.19
N TRP A 112 3.97 -8.85 8.64
CA TRP A 112 2.74 -9.08 7.90
C TRP A 112 2.03 -7.75 7.63
N ARG A 113 1.40 -7.65 6.46
CA ARG A 113 0.59 -6.50 6.04
C ARG A 113 -0.59 -6.99 5.21
N ASN A 114 -1.74 -6.34 5.37
CA ASN A 114 -2.84 -6.42 4.41
C ASN A 114 -2.91 -5.11 3.62
N LEU A 115 -2.79 -5.20 2.30
CA LEU A 115 -2.81 -4.08 1.37
C LEU A 115 -4.01 -4.12 0.42
N SER A 116 -4.94 -5.05 0.62
CA SER A 116 -6.02 -5.38 -0.34
C SER A 116 -6.87 -4.17 -0.75
N GLU A 117 -7.12 -3.24 0.17
CA GLU A 117 -7.92 -2.02 -0.10
C GLU A 117 -7.13 -0.93 -0.84
N CYS A 118 -5.80 -1.05 -0.94
CA CYS A 118 -4.92 -0.09 -1.59
C CYS A 118 -4.28 -0.65 -2.86
N GLU A 119 -4.63 -1.88 -3.24
CA GLU A 119 -4.24 -2.42 -4.54
C GLU A 119 -4.90 -1.57 -5.64
N ALA A 120 -4.17 -1.32 -6.71
CA ALA A 120 -4.77 -0.75 -7.90
C ALA A 120 -5.95 -1.66 -8.27
N MET A 121 -7.16 -1.11 -8.29
CA MET A 121 -8.28 -1.75 -8.96
C MET A 121 -7.91 -1.75 -10.44
N LEU A 122 -7.10 -2.72 -10.85
CA LEU A 122 -7.06 -3.17 -12.22
C LEU A 122 -8.49 -3.63 -12.45
N PHE A 123 -9.36 -2.74 -12.92
CA PHE A 123 -10.56 -3.16 -13.60
C PHE A 123 -10.06 -4.15 -14.64
N LEU A 124 -10.40 -5.42 -14.42
CA LEU A 124 -10.10 -6.52 -15.33
C LEU A 124 -10.94 -6.37 -16.62
N THR A 125 -11.09 -5.15 -17.15
CA THR A 125 -11.85 -4.89 -18.38
C THR A 125 -10.94 -4.84 -19.61
N GLU A 126 -9.64 -4.57 -19.46
CA GLU A 126 -8.70 -4.61 -20.59
C GLU A 126 -7.91 -5.93 -20.69
N ILE A 127 -7.57 -6.54 -19.55
CA ILE A 127 -6.82 -7.81 -19.55
C ILE A 127 -7.73 -8.99 -19.92
N GLU A 128 -9.03 -8.97 -19.59
CA GLU A 128 -9.95 -10.02 -20.04
C GLU A 128 -10.30 -9.91 -21.53
N CYS A 129 -10.47 -8.70 -22.11
CA CYS A 129 -10.64 -8.57 -23.58
C CYS A 129 -9.37 -9.03 -24.34
N THR A 130 -8.15 -8.78 -23.82
CA THR A 130 -6.90 -9.20 -24.49
C THR A 130 -6.53 -10.67 -24.30
N LEU A 131 -6.87 -11.30 -23.17
CA LEU A 131 -6.55 -12.70 -22.90
C LEU A 131 -7.64 -13.69 -23.33
N SER A 132 -8.86 -13.25 -23.65
CA SER A 132 -10.00 -14.15 -23.92
C SER A 132 -10.34 -14.39 -25.39
N TRP A 133 -9.69 -13.74 -26.37
CA TRP A 133 -10.06 -13.88 -27.80
C TRP A 133 -11.57 -13.72 -28.06
N SER A 134 -12.28 -12.95 -27.24
CA SER A 134 -13.69 -12.67 -27.46
C SER A 134 -13.81 -11.50 -28.43
N THR A 135 -14.56 -11.71 -29.52
CA THR A 135 -14.75 -10.72 -30.59
C THR A 135 -15.32 -9.42 -30.03
N GLU A 136 -14.81 -8.32 -30.58
CA GLU A 136 -14.94 -6.88 -30.26
C GLU A 136 -16.36 -6.32 -30.03
N SER A 137 -17.41 -7.14 -30.08
CA SER A 137 -18.81 -6.72 -29.90
C SER A 137 -19.30 -6.73 -28.45
N GLN A 138 -18.47 -7.13 -27.47
CA GLN A 138 -18.85 -7.20 -26.06
C GLN A 138 -18.15 -6.18 -25.15
N CYS A 139 -17.11 -5.48 -25.63
CA CYS A 139 -16.49 -4.39 -24.87
C CYS A 139 -17.31 -3.10 -25.21
N ILE A 140 -18.40 -2.82 -24.47
CA ILE A 140 -19.34 -1.72 -24.76
C ILE A 140 -18.90 -0.40 -24.07
N THR A 141 -18.59 0.55 -24.96
CA THR A 141 -18.35 2.02 -24.89
C THR A 141 -17.36 2.59 -23.90
#